data_AF-A0AAP0IBN2-F1
#
_entry.id   AF-A0AAP0IBN2-F1
#
_cell.length_a   1.000
_cell.length_b   1.000
_cell.length_c   1.000
_cell.angle_alpha   90.00
_cell.angle_beta   90.00
_cell.angle_gamma   90.00
#
_symmetry.space_group_name_H-M   'P 1'
#
loop_
_entity.id
_entity.type
_entity.pdbx_description
1 polymer ?
#
loop_
_entity_poly.entity_id
_entity_poly.type
_entity_poly.pdbx_seq_one_letter_code
_entity_poly.pdbx_strand_id
1 'polypeptide(L)' 'MKIDYNMSGLKRGKFKKIAVEIDIDNPLPSAIQINGKYQRIEYEDIATIYYKFSRYGHTDD' A
#
# COMPACT_ATOMS: atom_id res chain seq x y z
N MET A 1 1.82 7.11 7.25
CA MET A 1 0.78 6.40 6.48
C MET A 1 -0.50 7.22 6.47
N LYS A 2 -0.93 7.66 5.29
CA LYS A 2 -2.17 8.44 5.11
C LYS A 2 -3.15 7.61 4.28
N ILE A 3 -4.40 7.56 4.70
CA ILE A 3 -5.45 6.80 4.02
C ILE A 3 -6.45 7.78 3.41
N ASP A 4 -6.58 7.76 2.10
CA ASP A 4 -7.60 8.53 1.39
C ASP A 4 -8.82 7.64 1.11
N TYR A 5 -9.98 8.07 1.61
CA TYR A 5 -11.25 7.35 1.51
C TYR A 5 -12.14 7.86 0.37
N ASN A 6 -11.70 8.87 -0.38
CA ASN A 6 -12.53 9.59 -1.33
C ASN A 6 -12.47 8.92 -2.72
N MET A 7 -12.99 7.70 -2.83
CA MET A 7 -13.30 7.11 -4.15
C MET A 7 -14.77 7.33 -4.50
N SER A 8 -15.07 8.53 -4.99
CA SER A 8 -16.34 8.81 -5.67
C SER A 8 -16.34 8.13 -7.04
N GLY A 9 -17.04 7.00 -7.18
CA GLY A 9 -17.34 6.44 -8.52
C GLY A 9 -17.52 4.93 -8.69
N LEU A 10 -17.40 4.10 -7.65
CA LEU A 10 -17.45 2.64 -7.85
C LEU A 10 -18.87 2.07 -7.77
N LYS A 11 -19.57 2.05 -8.92
CA LYS A 11 -20.83 1.29 -9.08
C LYS A 11 -20.55 -0.22 -9.17
N ARG A 12 -20.93 -0.90 -8.09
CA ARG A 12 -21.44 -2.29 -7.94
C ARG A 12 -20.71 -3.44 -8.68
N GLY A 13 -19.64 -3.91 -8.03
CA GLY A 13 -18.98 -5.21 -8.20
C GLY A 13 -18.00 -5.57 -7.06
N LYS A 14 -18.14 -4.84 -5.93
CA LYS A 14 -17.50 -4.92 -4.61
C LYS A 14 -15.98 -5.16 -4.51
N PHE A 15 -15.17 -4.43 -5.26
CA PHE A 15 -13.83 -4.07 -4.81
C PHE A 15 -13.83 -2.58 -4.43
N LYS A 16 -13.70 -2.27 -3.14
CA LYS A 16 -13.37 -0.92 -2.68
C LYS A 16 -11.84 -0.83 -2.66
N LYS A 17 -11.27 -0.04 -3.56
CA LYS A 17 -9.83 0.27 -3.52
C LYS A 17 -9.61 1.39 -2.50
N ILE A 18 -8.51 1.32 -1.77
CA ILE A 18 -8.05 2.36 -0.83
C ILE A 18 -6.68 2.79 -1.31
N ALA A 19 -6.44 4.09 -1.43
CA ALA A 19 -5.11 4.62 -1.67
C ALA A 19 -4.42 4.83 -0.33
N VAL A 20 -3.25 4.23 -0.17
CA VAL A 20 -2.42 4.34 1.02
C VAL A 20 -1.07 4.92 0.63
N GLU A 21 -0.69 6.00 1.29
CA GLU A 21 0.68 6.49 1.23
C GLU A 21 1.53 5.71 2.23
N ILE A 22 2.52 4.97 1.73
CA ILE A 22 3.47 4.20 2.53
C ILE A 22 4.84 4.88 2.47
N ASP A 23 5.48 4.94 3.64
CA ASP A 23 6.87 5.34 3.72
C ASP A 23 7.74 4.11 3.48
N ILE A 24 8.65 4.22 2.51
CA ILE A 24 9.51 3.13 2.04
C ILE A 24 10.92 3.18 2.64
N ASP A 25 11.25 4.24 3.39
CA ASP A 25 12.44 4.25 4.27
C ASP A 25 12.25 3.33 5.48
N ASN A 26 11.01 2.95 5.77
CA ASN A 26 10.63 2.07 6.87
C ASN A 26 10.16 0.69 6.36
N PRO A 27 10.26 -0.37 7.19
CA PRO A 27 9.73 -1.67 6.84
C PRO A 27 8.23 -1.61 6.50
N LEU A 28 7.85 -2.32 5.44
CA LEU A 28 6.47 -2.36 4.98
C LEU A 28 5.56 -3.03 6.03
N PRO A 29 4.43 -2.40 6.40
CA PRO A 29 3.50 -2.98 7.36
C PRO A 29 2.75 -4.19 6.77
N SER A 30 2.76 -5.32 7.48
CA SER A 30 1.99 -6.51 7.09
C SER A 30 0.48 -6.41 7.36
N ALA A 31 0.05 -5.38 8.12
CA ALA A 31 -1.35 -5.09 8.39
C ALA A 31 -1.55 -3.61 8.70
N ILE A 32 -2.74 -3.10 8.42
CA ILE A 32 -3.14 -1.71 8.69
C ILE A 32 -4.49 -1.65 9.36
N GLN A 33 -4.72 -0.61 10.16
CA GLN A 33 -6.02 -0.40 10.78
C GLN A 33 -6.90 0.48 9.87
N ILE A 34 -8.03 -0.06 9.43
CA ILE A 34 -9.05 0.65 8.65
C ILE A 34 -10.36 0.57 9.44
N ASN A 35 -10.92 1.73 9.81
CA ASN A 35 -12.16 1.82 10.59
C ASN A 35 -12.13 0.97 11.88
N GLY A 36 -11.00 1.01 12.61
CA GLY A 36 -10.81 0.26 13.86
C GLY A 36 -10.53 -1.24 13.68
N LYS A 37 -10.58 -1.78 12.46
CA LYS A 37 -10.29 -3.19 12.17
C LYS A 37 -8.92 -3.35 11.51
N TYR A 38 -8.16 -4.35 11.95
CA TYR A 38 -6.93 -4.73 11.28
C TYR A 38 -7.24 -5.47 9.98
N GLN A 39 -6.69 -4.96 8.88
CA GLN A 39 -6.72 -5.59 7.58
C GLN A 39 -5.30 -6.04 7.24
N ARG A 40 -5.13 -7.33 6.96
CA ARG A 40 -3.85 -7.86 6.47
C ARG A 40 -3.58 -7.32 5.07
N ILE A 41 -2.34 -6.91 4.83
CA ILE A 41 -1.85 -6.48 3.52
C ILE A 41 -1.07 -7.63 2.91
N GLU A 42 -1.38 -7.93 1.66
CA GLU A 42 -0.51 -8.71 0.80
C GLU A 42 -0.10 -7.79 -0.33
N TYR A 43 1.20 -7.81 -0.62
CA TYR A 43 1.76 -6.99 -1.68
C TYR A 43 2.05 -7.89 -2.86
N GLU A 44 1.52 -7.52 -4.01
CA GLU A 44 1.88 -8.13 -5.28
C GLU A 44 3.12 -7.40 -5.83
N ASP A 45 4.09 -8.14 -6.37
CA ASP A 45 5.29 -7.58 -7.03
C ASP A 45 6.24 -6.76 -6.12
N ILE A 46 6.37 -7.13 -4.84
CA ILE A 46 7.25 -6.43 -3.86
C ILE A 46 8.75 -6.45 -4.22
N ALA A 47 9.16 -7.33 -5.14
CA ALA A 47 10.57 -7.63 -5.43
C ALA A 47 11.41 -6.43 -5.88
N THR A 48 10.78 -5.30 -6.19
CA THR A 48 11.42 -4.08 -6.70
C THR A 48 11.61 -2.96 -5.68
N ILE A 49 11.32 -3.18 -4.39
CA ILE A 49 11.55 -2.17 -3.35
C ILE A 49 12.98 -2.26 -2.83
N TYR A 50 13.81 -1.31 -3.23
CA TYR A 50 15.17 -1.15 -2.73
C TYR A 50 15.19 -0.19 -1.54
N TYR A 51 15.08 -0.74 -0.33
CA TYR A 51 14.96 0.03 0.93
C TYR A 51 16.14 0.97 1.19
N LYS A 52 17.35 0.65 0.72
CA LYS A 52 18.54 1.47 0.98
C LYS A 52 18.51 2.85 0.27
N PHE A 53 17.71 3.00 -0.79
CA PHE A 53 17.56 4.29 -1.49
C PHE A 53 16.11 4.75 -1.59
N SER A 54 15.16 4.07 -0.94
CA SER A 54 13.75 4.43 -1.02
C SER A 54 13.28 4.58 -2.47
N ARG A 55 13.64 3.62 -3.32
CA ARG A 55 13.29 3.61 -4.74
C ARG A 55 12.57 2.32 -5.10
N TYR A 56 11.36 2.48 -5.63
CA TYR A 56 10.63 1.41 -6.30
C TYR A 56 11.15 1.26 -7.73
N GLY A 57 11.38 0.03 -8.20
CA GLY A 57 11.82 -0.21 -9.58
C GLY A 57 13.33 -0.24 -9.78
N HIS A 58 14.13 -0.09 -8.72
CA HIS A 58 15.59 -0.11 -8.82
C HIS A 58 16.09 -1.56 -8.77
N THR A 59 16.18 -2.18 -9.95
CA THR A 59 17.09 -3.32 -10.14
C THR A 59 18.51 -2.75 -10.20
N ASP A 60 19.36 -3.18 -9.27
CA ASP A 60 20.80 -2.97 -9.33
C ASP A 60 21.27 -3.49 -10.71
N ASP A 61 21.80 -2.61 -11.56
CA ASP A 61 22.48 -2.95 -12.82
C ASP A 61 23.98 -3.10 -12.54
#